data_AF-A0A7L3BA22-F1
#
_entry.id   AF-A0A7L3BA22-F1
#
_cell.length_a   1.000
_cell.length_b   1.000
_cell.length_c   1.000
_cell.angle_alpha   90.00
_cell.angle_beta   90.00
_cell.angle_gamma   90.00
#
_symmetry.space_group_name_H-M   'P 1'
#
loop_
_entity.id
_entity.type
_entity.pdbx_description
1 polymer ?
#
loop_
_entity_poly.entity_id
_entity_poly.type
_entity_poly.pdbx_seq_one_letter_code
_entity_poly.pdbx_strand_id
1 'polypeptide(L)'
;DLFVIFSFHKVLLLENSDHYDLFSQLDRKEFLFCLFKHLCIGGTLCQFEDVVGPYLETTKALYKDLVSVQKNPETKEICIISTIFRVSAYDDNGLCYPSSKSHEQTFAYLIVDPCKRHVHTLYHCFGESFFSN
;
A
#
# COMPACT_ATOMS: atom_id res chain seq x y z
N ASP A 1 -3.62 -8.53 23.03
CA ASP A 1 -2.22 -8.37 23.51
C ASP A 1 -1.62 -7.14 22.85
N LEU A 2 -1.78 -5.98 23.49
CA LEU A 2 -1.37 -4.62 23.07
C LEU A 2 0.09 -4.53 22.57
N PHE A 3 0.96 -5.42 23.03
CA PHE A 3 2.40 -5.43 22.70
C PHE A 3 2.69 -5.85 21.25
N VAL A 4 1.86 -6.72 20.65
CA VAL A 4 2.14 -7.33 19.34
C VAL A 4 1.95 -6.32 18.20
N ILE A 5 0.94 -5.47 18.26
CA ILE A 5 0.60 -4.53 17.17
C ILE A 5 1.39 -3.23 17.27
N PHE A 6 1.69 -2.74 18.48
CA PHE A 6 2.63 -1.63 18.62
C PHE A 6 4.01 -2.01 18.09
N SER A 7 4.43 -3.26 18.32
CA SER A 7 5.63 -3.82 17.70
C SER A 7 5.49 -3.87 16.17
N PHE A 8 4.33 -4.26 15.65
CA PHE A 8 4.09 -4.34 14.20
C PHE A 8 4.13 -2.97 13.49
N HIS A 9 3.49 -1.93 14.04
CA HIS A 9 3.64 -0.56 13.53
C HIS A 9 5.10 -0.11 13.54
N LYS A 10 5.83 -0.43 14.62
CA LYS A 10 7.26 -0.13 14.69
C LYS A 10 8.06 -0.87 13.63
N VAL A 11 7.74 -2.13 13.31
CA VAL A 11 8.40 -2.90 12.23
C VAL A 11 8.10 -2.34 10.83
N LEU A 12 6.88 -1.83 10.62
CA LEU A 12 6.45 -1.25 9.34
C LEU A 12 7.00 0.16 9.10
N LEU A 13 7.19 0.95 10.16
CA LEU A 13 7.52 2.38 10.12
C LEU A 13 8.96 2.72 10.53
N LEU A 14 9.55 2.00 11.49
CA LEU A 14 10.84 2.37 12.09
C LEU A 14 11.94 1.41 11.65
N GLU A 15 12.93 1.96 10.94
CA GLU A 15 14.15 1.25 10.57
C GLU A 15 14.96 0.76 11.78
N ASN A 16 14.76 1.41 12.93
CA ASN A 16 15.46 1.10 14.19
C ASN A 16 14.71 0.11 15.09
N SER A 17 13.72 -0.63 14.56
CA SER A 17 13.04 -1.68 15.32
C SER A 17 13.89 -2.96 15.33
N ASP A 18 13.94 -3.65 16.47
CA ASP A 18 14.63 -4.94 16.64
C ASP A 18 14.14 -6.04 15.66
N HIS A 19 13.03 -5.80 14.97
CA HIS A 19 12.44 -6.73 13.99
C HIS A 19 12.29 -6.10 12.59
N TYR A 20 13.00 -5.01 12.28
CA TYR A 20 12.97 -4.38 10.96
C TYR A 20 13.42 -5.34 9.85
N ASP A 21 14.39 -6.21 10.14
CA ASP A 21 14.92 -7.23 9.21
C ASP A 21 13.95 -8.38 8.92
N LEU A 22 12.74 -8.39 9.52
CA LEU A 22 11.71 -9.39 9.21
C LEU A 22 11.28 -9.35 7.74
N PHE A 23 11.37 -8.18 7.10
CA PHE A 23 11.08 -7.98 5.69
C PHE A 23 12.32 -7.45 4.99
N SER A 24 12.73 -8.10 3.90
CA SER A 24 13.84 -7.63 3.09
C SER A 24 13.49 -6.30 2.40
N GLN A 25 14.51 -5.58 1.93
CA GLN A 25 14.29 -4.35 1.15
C GLN A 25 13.51 -4.60 -0.15
N LEU A 26 13.55 -5.84 -0.68
CA LEU A 26 12.76 -6.23 -1.84
C LEU A 26 11.29 -6.40 -1.45
N ASP A 27 11.02 -7.12 -0.36
CA ASP A 27 9.65 -7.33 0.16
C ASP A 27 8.98 -5.98 0.47
N ARG A 28 9.74 -5.04 1.05
CA ARG A 28 9.26 -3.69 1.37
C ARG A 28 8.88 -2.85 0.14
N LYS A 29 9.41 -3.20 -1.05
CA LYS A 29 9.06 -2.57 -2.33
C LYS A 29 7.89 -3.24 -3.02
N GLU A 30 7.48 -4.43 -2.57
CA GLU A 30 6.35 -5.12 -3.16
C GLU A 30 5.05 -4.35 -2.92
N PHE A 31 4.18 -4.35 -3.94
CA PHE A 31 2.90 -3.67 -3.85
C PHE A 31 2.00 -4.26 -2.76
N LEU A 32 2.05 -5.59 -2.56
CA LEU A 32 1.29 -6.27 -1.52
C LEU A 32 1.69 -5.78 -0.11
N PHE A 33 3.00 -5.65 0.14
CA PHE A 33 3.51 -5.09 1.38
C PHE A 33 3.09 -3.63 1.55
N CYS A 34 3.18 -2.82 0.49
CA CYS A 34 2.74 -1.42 0.51
C CYS A 34 1.25 -1.30 0.87
N LEU A 35 0.37 -2.10 0.27
CA LEU A 35 -1.05 -2.12 0.57
C LEU A 35 -1.32 -2.45 2.04
N PHE A 36 -0.67 -3.51 2.53
CA PHE A 36 -0.79 -3.93 3.92
C PHE A 36 -0.33 -2.83 4.88
N LYS A 37 0.82 -2.21 4.59
CA LYS A 37 1.35 -1.07 5.35
C LYS A 37 0.34 0.08 5.41
N HIS A 38 -0.25 0.46 4.28
CA HIS A 38 -1.22 1.56 4.22
C HIS A 38 -2.50 1.29 5.02
N LEU A 39 -2.96 0.03 5.03
CA LEU A 39 -4.11 -0.38 5.81
C LEU A 39 -3.77 -0.40 7.30
N CYS A 40 -2.64 -1.00 7.69
CA CYS A 40 -2.23 -1.10 9.09
C CYS A 40 -1.91 0.26 9.72
N ILE A 41 -1.27 1.20 8.99
CA ILE A 41 -0.98 2.54 9.55
C ILE A 41 -2.28 3.21 10.03
N GLY A 42 -3.38 3.02 9.29
CA GLY A 42 -4.70 3.52 9.70
C GLY A 42 -4.79 5.05 9.73
N GLY A 43 -5.96 5.65 9.92
CA GLY A 43 -6.09 7.10 9.88
C GLY A 43 -5.56 7.83 11.12
N THR A 44 -5.85 9.14 11.22
CA THR A 44 -5.52 9.95 12.42
C THR A 44 -6.16 9.43 13.71
N LEU A 45 -7.23 8.65 13.59
CA LEU A 45 -7.86 7.99 14.72
C LEU A 45 -7.04 6.74 15.06
N CYS A 46 -6.28 6.81 16.14
CA CYS A 46 -5.51 5.71 16.71
C CYS A 46 -6.45 4.63 17.29
N GLN A 47 -7.24 3.99 16.42
CA GLN A 47 -8.11 2.90 16.79
C GLN A 47 -7.25 1.75 17.26
N PHE A 48 -7.42 1.39 18.53
CA PHE A 48 -6.70 0.28 19.09
C PHE A 48 -7.24 -1.02 18.48
N GLU A 49 -6.36 -1.77 17.82
CA GLU A 49 -6.69 -3.10 17.34
C GLU A 49 -5.80 -4.13 18.01
N ASP A 50 -6.41 -5.27 18.36
CA ASP A 50 -5.76 -6.42 18.98
C ASP A 50 -5.49 -7.57 17.98
N VAL A 51 -5.99 -7.46 16.73
CA VAL A 51 -6.00 -8.56 15.77
C VAL A 51 -5.53 -8.10 14.39
N VAL A 52 -4.43 -8.70 13.87
CA VAL A 52 -3.89 -8.40 12.53
C VAL A 52 -4.62 -9.15 11.40
N GLY A 53 -5.37 -10.19 11.73
CA GLY A 53 -6.08 -11.06 10.78
C GLY A 53 -6.98 -10.28 9.80
N PRO A 54 -7.86 -9.37 10.25
CA PRO A 54 -8.70 -8.56 9.37
C PRO A 54 -7.91 -7.76 8.33
N TYR A 55 -6.76 -7.18 8.71
CA TYR A 55 -5.89 -6.46 7.79
C TYR A 55 -5.28 -7.38 6.72
N LEU A 56 -4.82 -8.57 7.12
CA LEU A 56 -4.26 -9.54 6.19
C LEU A 56 -5.32 -10.01 5.18
N GLU A 57 -6.52 -10.36 5.64
CA GLU A 57 -7.59 -10.82 4.75
C GLU A 57 -8.09 -9.70 3.84
N THR A 58 -8.23 -8.47 4.36
CA THR A 58 -8.61 -7.30 3.56
C THR A 58 -7.55 -6.98 2.52
N THR A 59 -6.26 -7.02 2.89
CA THR A 59 -5.15 -6.79 1.95
C THR A 59 -5.16 -7.83 0.84
N LYS A 60 -5.32 -9.12 1.19
CA LYS A 60 -5.39 -10.21 0.20
C LYS A 60 -6.56 -10.03 -0.75
N ALA A 61 -7.74 -9.67 -0.24
CA ALA A 61 -8.92 -9.42 -1.05
C ALA A 61 -8.69 -8.23 -1.99
N LEU A 62 -8.24 -7.09 -1.46
CA LEU A 62 -7.96 -5.89 -2.24
C LEU A 62 -6.90 -6.12 -3.31
N TYR A 63 -5.82 -6.85 -2.99
CA TYR A 63 -4.78 -7.18 -3.95
C TYR A 63 -5.32 -8.03 -5.10
N LYS A 64 -6.16 -9.03 -4.82
CA LYS A 64 -6.80 -9.87 -5.85
C LYS A 64 -7.76 -9.10 -6.75
N ASP A 65 -8.40 -8.07 -6.23
CA ASP A 65 -9.31 -7.23 -7.00
C ASP A 65 -8.56 -6.24 -7.90
N LEU A 66 -7.43 -5.71 -7.43
CA LEU A 66 -6.62 -4.73 -8.17
C LEU A 66 -5.67 -5.37 -9.19
N VAL A 67 -5.12 -6.54 -8.87
CA VAL A 67 -4.03 -7.17 -9.63
C VAL A 67 -4.51 -8.43 -10.34
N SER A 68 -4.30 -8.47 -11.65
CA SER A 68 -4.57 -9.65 -12.46
C SER A 68 -3.33 -10.50 -12.62
N VAL A 69 -3.56 -11.81 -12.64
CA VAL A 69 -2.53 -12.83 -12.88
C VAL A 69 -2.91 -13.68 -14.08
N GLN A 70 -1.90 -14.20 -14.77
CA GLN A 70 -2.08 -15.11 -15.88
C GLN A 70 -1.15 -16.31 -15.73
N LYS A 71 -1.65 -17.49 -16.08
CA LYS A 71 -0.81 -18.68 -16.18
C LYS A 71 -0.13 -18.71 -17.55
N ASN A 72 1.19 -18.80 -17.56
CA ASN A 72 1.95 -18.96 -18.78
C ASN A 72 1.64 -20.36 -19.39
N PRO A 73 1.21 -20.45 -20.65
CA PRO A 73 0.85 -21.72 -21.28
C PRO A 73 2.05 -22.66 -21.45
N GLU A 74 3.27 -22.13 -21.58
CA GLU A 74 4.49 -22.92 -21.80
C GLU A 74 5.11 -23.36 -20.48
N THR A 75 5.40 -22.41 -19.57
CA THR A 75 6.08 -22.70 -18.30
C THR A 75 5.14 -23.23 -17.21
N LYS A 76 3.82 -23.06 -17.39
CA LYS A 76 2.77 -23.33 -16.40
C LYS A 76 2.87 -22.48 -15.11
N GLU A 77 3.75 -21.49 -15.09
CA GLU A 77 3.91 -20.58 -13.94
C GLU A 77 2.84 -19.48 -13.96
N ILE A 78 2.51 -18.97 -12.78
CA ILE A 78 1.58 -17.85 -12.62
C ILE A 78 2.39 -16.57 -12.55
N CYS A 79 2.13 -15.65 -13.46
CA CYS A 79 2.79 -14.35 -13.52
C CYS A 79 1.77 -13.23 -13.31
N ILE A 80 2.20 -12.15 -12.65
CA ILE A 80 1.42 -10.92 -12.55
C ILE A 80 1.49 -10.21 -13.90
N ILE A 81 0.32 -9.84 -14.44
CA ILE A 81 0.22 -9.11 -15.71
C ILE A 81 -0.05 -7.61 -15.52
N SER A 82 -0.62 -7.23 -14.38
CA SER A 82 -0.87 -5.82 -14.08
C SER A 82 0.44 -5.08 -13.79
N THR A 83 0.57 -3.87 -14.31
CA THR A 83 1.71 -3.00 -14.01
C THR A 83 1.28 -1.95 -12.98
N ILE A 84 2.01 -1.86 -11.87
CA ILE A 84 1.74 -0.90 -10.79
C ILE A 84 2.72 0.27 -10.87
N PHE A 85 2.19 1.48 -10.90
CA PHE A 85 2.97 2.72 -10.83
C PHE A 85 2.62 3.47 -9.55
N ARG A 86 3.63 3.84 -8.77
CA ARG A 86 3.48 4.89 -7.77
C ARG A 86 3.68 6.22 -8.46
N VAL A 87 2.66 7.08 -8.41
CA VAL A 87 2.64 8.34 -9.16
C VAL A 87 2.75 9.54 -8.23
N SER A 88 3.50 10.53 -8.69
CA SER A 88 3.70 11.82 -8.04
C SER A 88 3.76 12.89 -9.13
N ALA A 89 3.17 14.05 -8.90
CA ALA A 89 3.27 15.19 -9.81
C ALA A 89 3.86 16.40 -9.08
N TYR A 90 4.61 17.20 -9.83
CA TYR A 90 5.32 18.37 -9.33
C TYR A 90 4.89 19.62 -10.12
N ASP A 91 4.67 20.72 -9.41
CA ASP A 91 4.45 22.05 -9.96
C ASP A 91 5.62 23.00 -9.60
N ASP A 92 5.49 24.28 -9.91
CA ASP A 92 6.51 25.31 -9.62
C ASP A 92 6.81 25.46 -8.11
N ASN A 93 5.91 25.00 -7.23
CA ASN A 93 6.03 25.06 -5.77
C ASN A 93 6.48 23.72 -5.15
N GLY A 94 6.65 22.66 -5.95
CA GLY A 94 7.11 21.35 -5.49
C GLY A 94 6.08 20.23 -5.73
N LEU A 95 6.04 19.24 -4.83
CA LEU A 95 5.11 18.12 -4.95
C LEU A 95 3.66 18.63 -4.82
N CYS A 96 2.83 18.43 -5.84
CA CYS A 96 1.42 18.86 -5.82
C CYS A 96 0.44 17.69 -5.75
N TYR A 97 0.84 16.51 -6.23
CA TYR A 97 0.06 15.27 -6.18
C TYR A 97 0.92 14.11 -5.65
N PRO A 98 0.43 13.25 -4.74
CA PRO A 98 -0.94 13.22 -4.20
C PRO A 98 -1.30 14.37 -3.25
N SER A 99 -0.35 14.91 -2.49
CA SER A 99 -0.52 16.14 -1.70
C SER A 99 0.83 16.85 -1.56
N SER A 100 0.79 18.15 -1.26
CA SER A 100 1.97 18.95 -0.92
C SER A 100 2.55 18.64 0.46
N LYS A 101 1.80 17.92 1.31
CA LYS A 101 2.27 17.47 2.62
C LYS A 101 2.87 16.07 2.52
N SER A 102 4.14 15.94 2.91
CA SER A 102 4.80 14.65 3.03
C SER A 102 4.27 13.87 4.23
N HIS A 103 3.65 12.72 3.97
CA HIS A 103 3.24 11.77 5.00
C HIS A 103 3.31 10.35 4.43
N GLU A 104 3.67 9.35 5.24
CA GLU A 104 3.80 7.96 4.78
C GLU A 104 2.51 7.37 4.23
N GLN A 105 1.40 7.89 4.74
CA GLN A 105 0.05 7.52 4.34
C GLN A 105 -0.53 8.42 3.24
N THR A 106 0.29 9.29 2.64
CA THR A 106 -0.09 10.00 1.42
C THR A 106 0.49 9.27 0.22
N PHE A 107 -0.37 8.69 -0.62
CA PHE A 107 0.04 7.87 -1.76
C PHE A 107 -0.96 7.90 -2.91
N ALA A 108 -0.45 7.62 -4.10
CA ALA A 108 -1.23 7.39 -5.29
C ALA A 108 -0.60 6.27 -6.11
N TYR A 109 -1.42 5.27 -6.43
CA TYR A 109 -1.05 4.15 -7.28
C TYR A 109 -1.97 4.09 -8.49
N LEU A 110 -1.38 3.87 -9.66
CA LEU A 110 -2.08 3.49 -10.87
C LEU A 110 -1.75 2.03 -11.18
N ILE A 111 -2.77 1.19 -11.22
CA ILE A 111 -2.65 -0.22 -11.56
C ILE A 111 -3.26 -0.41 -12.95
N VAL A 112 -2.40 -0.65 -13.94
CA VAL A 112 -2.80 -0.84 -15.32
C VAL A 112 -2.96 -2.34 -15.59
N ASP A 113 -4.17 -2.75 -15.95
CA ASP A 113 -4.46 -4.11 -16.41
C ASP A 113 -4.50 -4.13 -17.95
N PRO A 114 -3.47 -4.70 -18.62
CA PRO A 114 -3.41 -4.70 -20.07
C PRO A 114 -4.46 -5.63 -20.71
N CYS A 115 -4.90 -6.66 -20.00
CA CYS A 115 -5.88 -7.63 -20.51
C CYS A 115 -7.30 -7.08 -20.43
N LYS A 116 -7.67 -6.46 -19.31
CA LYS A 116 -8.99 -5.84 -19.12
C LYS A 116 -9.07 -4.44 -19.75
N ARG A 117 -7.93 -3.84 -20.13
CA ARG A 117 -7.82 -2.45 -20.60
C ARG A 117 -8.37 -1.44 -19.58
N HIS A 118 -8.25 -1.75 -18.30
CA HIS A 118 -8.72 -0.94 -17.20
C HIS A 118 -7.53 -0.37 -16.41
N VAL A 119 -7.73 0.80 -15.81
CA VAL A 119 -6.77 1.39 -14.88
C VAL A 119 -7.47 1.58 -13.54
N HIS A 120 -6.99 0.89 -12.51
CA HIS A 120 -7.44 1.11 -11.14
C HIS A 120 -6.59 2.22 -10.52
N THR A 121 -7.23 3.20 -9.91
CA THR A 121 -6.56 4.26 -9.16
C THR A 121 -6.80 4.03 -7.68
N LEU A 122 -5.72 3.90 -6.93
CA LEU A 122 -5.76 3.82 -5.47
C LEU A 122 -5.05 5.06 -4.91
N TYR A 123 -5.80 5.92 -4.26
CA TYR A 123 -5.34 7.23 -3.81
C TYR A 123 -5.75 7.49 -2.38
N HIS A 124 -4.85 8.09 -1.62
CA HIS A 124 -5.14 8.60 -0.28
C HIS A 124 -4.22 9.76 0.08
N CYS A 125 -4.78 10.77 0.74
CA CYS A 125 -4.06 11.91 1.30
C CYS A 125 -4.33 12.01 2.79
N PHE A 126 -3.25 11.97 3.57
CA PHE A 126 -3.36 12.04 5.02
C PHE A 126 -3.62 13.48 5.49
N GLY A 127 -4.61 13.65 6.37
CA GLY A 127 -4.92 14.94 6.99
C GLY A 127 -5.60 15.95 6.07
N GLU A 128 -6.02 15.53 4.87
CA GLU A 128 -6.94 16.29 4.03
C GLU A 128 -8.36 15.80 4.29
N SER A 129 -9.20 16.68 4.82
CA SER A 129 -10.64 16.48 4.80
C SER A 129 -11.13 16.64 3.36
N PHE A 130 -11.81 15.63 2.82
CA PHE A 130 -12.62 15.71 1.60
C PHE A 130 -13.79 16.69 1.82
N PHE A 131 -13.48 17.98 1.98
CA PHE A 131 -14.41 19.09 1.89
C PHE A 131 -13.75 20.14 1.01
N SER A 132 -13.69 19.84 -0.29
CA SER A 132 -13.59 20.85 -1.33
C SER A 132 -15.00 21.05 -1.86
N ASN A 133 -15.58 22.22 -1.58
CA ASN A 133 -16.79 22.73 -2.21
C ASN A 133 -16.35 23.75 -3.26
#